data_AF-A0A552VC59-F1
#
_entry.id   AF-A0A552VC59-F1
#
_cell.length_a   1.000
_cell.length_b   1.000
_cell.length_c   1.000
_cell.angle_alpha   90.00
_cell.angle_beta   90.00
_cell.angle_gamma   90.00
#
_symmetry.space_group_name_H-M   'P 1'
#
loop_
_entity.id
_entity.type
_entity.pdbx_description
1 polymer ?
#
loop_
_entity_poly.entity_id
_entity_poly.type
_entity_poly.pdbx_seq_one_letter_code
_entity_poly.pdbx_strand_id
1 'polypeptide(L)'
;MKRYLTAFLIVASILTGFTDISEAKCVSHAVKESQVVGYKIITHKDGTTEEVPVYAKVTVGYTNTCTDVINGTMYYTRDLQGNIYDISGNKIGTNNQVSGKIDVDVLSHLNNDITDPSRKIDMSQIKDIKFTQFSDSIKNEKDFLQAYGWKTNSSNHYQDYMKNIYEKGVKTTSVTNVNIGADGKVSANISGDASRGSGLNLDKFKFDKAGLEKYLGAMPKSLSGQLDAMKADASIKRELVMIPYSIEVTREYEYRETKSKEKGSTEHDSNPLSDSYAFERIPDAPINPAKPNPFTILDDVKGCPSYYTWTEVDYDEVHSKDTYFTDSNGKDYTYDKITWQPHKYNYRVDFTTSVTITDAKGNNIQTKPMKSGYGYKVSTNTTYKFSGDEKIRPHKTDLNIQAPKFAYEQHDFNMTHIYKTQPKKNLLKGNGAWKFKTPINPLSKTKSDVIYTDRDMKDGTHNVYVEVTGISVAGRSLCTKNIEKIKIKGNMYEDYKVN
;
A
#
# COMPACT_ATOMS: atom_id res chain seq x y z
N MET A 1 -15.87 -59.32 13.74
CA MET A 1 -17.30 -59.16 13.38
C MET A 1 -17.98 -58.45 14.54
N LYS A 2 -18.84 -57.43 14.42
CA LYS A 2 -19.38 -56.59 13.34
C LYS A 2 -20.20 -55.51 14.09
N ARG A 3 -20.05 -54.24 13.69
CA ARG A 3 -21.05 -53.14 13.74
C ARG A 3 -21.45 -52.65 15.15
N TYR A 4 -21.36 -51.38 15.52
CA TYR A 4 -22.00 -50.22 14.89
C TYR A 4 -21.12 -48.95 14.95
N LEU A 5 -20.65 -48.57 13.76
CA LEU A 5 -20.41 -47.20 13.35
C LEU A 5 -21.78 -46.55 13.05
N THR A 6 -21.85 -45.22 13.02
CA THR A 6 -22.95 -44.34 12.55
C THR A 6 -23.85 -43.76 13.65
N ALA A 7 -23.54 -42.55 14.13
CA ALA A 7 -24.51 -41.46 14.43
C ALA A 7 -23.89 -40.27 15.19
N PHE A 8 -22.70 -39.76 14.82
CA PHE A 8 -22.25 -38.43 15.31
C PHE A 8 -21.33 -37.75 14.30
N LEU A 9 -21.80 -37.69 13.05
CA LEU A 9 -21.09 -37.05 11.93
C LEU A 9 -22.10 -36.38 10.98
N ILE A 10 -23.12 -35.71 11.52
CA ILE A 10 -24.04 -34.85 10.76
C ILE A 10 -24.53 -33.70 11.66
N VAL A 11 -23.65 -32.78 12.08
CA VAL A 11 -24.01 -31.39 12.45
C VAL A 11 -22.93 -30.37 12.02
N ALA A 12 -21.79 -30.82 11.48
CA ALA A 12 -20.70 -29.91 11.06
C ALA A 12 -20.64 -29.61 9.54
N SER A 13 -21.69 -29.94 8.77
CA SER A 13 -21.65 -29.90 7.29
C SER A 13 -22.82 -29.19 6.62
N ILE A 14 -23.50 -28.25 7.29
CA ILE A 14 -24.54 -27.38 6.68
C ILE A 14 -24.16 -25.88 6.72
N LEU A 15 -22.86 -25.54 6.68
CA LEU A 15 -22.42 -24.14 6.48
C LEU A 15 -21.48 -23.95 5.27
N THR A 16 -21.13 -25.01 4.54
CA THR A 16 -20.46 -24.88 3.24
C THR A 16 -21.52 -24.88 2.13
N GLY A 17 -22.23 -23.77 2.01
CA GLY A 17 -23.34 -23.66 1.08
C GLY A 17 -24.00 -22.29 1.05
N PHE A 18 -23.22 -21.22 1.19
CA PHE A 18 -23.64 -19.91 0.71
C PHE A 18 -22.60 -19.45 -0.31
N THR A 19 -23.09 -19.27 -1.52
CA THR A 19 -22.44 -18.64 -2.67
C THR A 19 -21.69 -17.38 -2.25
N ASP A 20 -20.55 -17.12 -2.90
CA ASP A 20 -19.69 -15.94 -2.77
C ASP A 20 -20.50 -14.63 -2.61
N ILE A 21 -20.79 -14.25 -1.37
CA ILE A 21 -21.21 -12.91 -1.00
C ILE A 21 -20.00 -12.28 -0.33
N SER A 22 -19.58 -11.12 -0.81
CA SER A 22 -18.49 -10.34 -0.23
C SER A 22 -18.70 -10.15 1.27
N GLU A 23 -18.00 -10.92 2.10
CA GLU A 23 -18.06 -10.74 3.55
C GLU A 23 -17.31 -9.46 3.93
N ALA A 24 -18.08 -8.43 4.29
CA ALA A 24 -17.60 -7.20 4.88
C ALA A 24 -16.68 -7.46 6.08
N LYS A 25 -15.81 -6.50 6.43
CA LYS A 25 -14.99 -6.60 7.65
C LYS A 25 -15.91 -6.43 8.87
N CYS A 26 -16.43 -7.53 9.39
CA CYS A 26 -17.35 -7.54 10.53
C CYS A 26 -16.64 -7.89 11.84
N VAL A 27 -17.02 -7.17 12.90
CA VAL A 27 -16.63 -7.46 14.28
C VAL A 27 -17.89 -7.70 15.09
N SER A 28 -17.94 -8.80 15.83
CA SER A 28 -19.10 -9.18 16.65
C SER A 28 -18.82 -8.95 18.13
N HIS A 29 -19.76 -8.31 18.83
CA HIS A 29 -19.71 -8.08 20.26
C HIS A 29 -20.92 -8.74 20.94
N ALA A 30 -20.69 -9.58 21.95
CA ALA A 30 -21.76 -10.25 22.67
C ALA A 30 -22.57 -9.26 23.54
N VAL A 31 -23.89 -9.28 23.38
CA VAL A 31 -24.84 -8.55 24.22
C VAL A 31 -25.22 -9.43 25.40
N LYS A 32 -24.94 -8.95 26.62
CA LYS A 32 -25.22 -9.70 27.87
C LYS A 32 -26.29 -8.98 28.68
N GLU A 33 -27.33 -9.71 29.06
CA GLU A 33 -28.39 -9.21 29.96
C GLU A 33 -28.46 -10.06 31.22
N SER A 34 -28.93 -9.45 32.31
CA SER A 34 -29.16 -10.16 33.57
C SER A 34 -30.52 -10.83 33.51
N GLN A 35 -30.55 -12.16 33.44
CA GLN A 35 -31.80 -12.94 33.46
C GLN A 35 -31.91 -13.75 34.75
N VAL A 36 -33.14 -13.92 35.22
CA VAL A 36 -33.43 -14.84 36.33
C VAL A 36 -33.17 -16.26 35.85
N VAL A 37 -32.15 -16.90 36.42
CA VAL A 37 -31.76 -18.28 36.11
C VAL A 37 -32.23 -19.28 37.18
N GLY A 38 -32.83 -18.79 38.26
CA GLY A 38 -33.43 -19.59 39.32
C GLY A 38 -33.95 -18.72 40.44
N TYR A 39 -34.48 -19.35 41.48
CA TYR A 39 -34.91 -18.68 42.71
C TYR A 39 -34.24 -19.37 43.89
N LYS A 40 -33.73 -18.56 44.83
CA LYS A 40 -33.21 -19.03 46.09
C LYS A 40 -34.27 -18.84 47.15
N ILE A 41 -34.64 -19.92 47.83
CA ILE A 41 -35.53 -19.85 48.98
C ILE A 41 -34.69 -19.50 50.21
N ILE A 42 -35.01 -18.38 50.87
CA ILE A 42 -34.40 -17.97 52.12
C ILE A 42 -35.44 -18.18 53.22
N THR A 43 -35.12 -19.05 54.19
CA THR A 43 -35.94 -19.25 55.38
C THR A 43 -35.44 -18.34 56.49
N HIS A 44 -36.29 -17.43 56.94
CA HIS A 44 -36.01 -16.51 58.03
C HIS A 44 -36.11 -17.24 59.39
N LYS A 45 -35.55 -16.64 60.44
CA LYS A 45 -35.49 -17.24 61.79
C LYS A 45 -36.86 -17.52 62.41
N ASP A 46 -37.92 -16.87 61.92
CA ASP A 46 -39.31 -17.07 62.33
C ASP A 46 -40.02 -18.20 61.57
N GLY A 47 -39.31 -18.89 60.67
CA GLY A 47 -39.84 -20.00 59.86
C GLY A 47 -40.51 -19.58 58.57
N THR A 48 -40.59 -18.28 58.26
CA THR A 48 -41.14 -17.78 56.99
C THR A 48 -40.12 -17.96 55.85
N THR A 49 -40.60 -18.25 54.64
CA THR A 49 -39.75 -18.42 53.46
C THR A 49 -40.00 -17.35 52.42
N GLU A 50 -38.93 -16.82 51.84
CA GLU A 50 -38.95 -15.83 50.76
C GLU A 50 -38.22 -16.39 49.53
N GLU A 51 -38.84 -16.28 48.35
CA GLU A 51 -38.20 -16.62 47.08
C GLU A 51 -37.49 -15.39 46.51
N VAL A 52 -36.16 -15.44 46.44
CA VAL A 52 -35.34 -14.38 45.87
C VAL A 52 -34.85 -14.80 44.48
N PRO A 53 -35.14 -14.05 43.42
CA PRO A 53 -34.63 -14.35 42.08
C PRO A 53 -33.09 -14.29 42.03
N VAL A 54 -32.48 -15.31 41.46
CA VAL A 54 -31.04 -15.39 41.19
C VAL A 54 -30.80 -14.97 39.74
N TYR A 55 -30.04 -13.90 39.55
CA TYR A 55 -29.72 -13.35 38.23
C TYR A 55 -28.36 -13.83 37.75
N ALA A 56 -28.25 -14.20 36.48
CA ALA A 56 -26.96 -14.40 35.80
C ALA A 56 -26.90 -13.57 34.52
N LYS A 57 -25.69 -13.10 34.20
CA LYS A 57 -25.41 -12.46 32.90
C LYS A 57 -25.33 -13.53 31.83
N VAL A 58 -26.38 -13.64 31.02
CA VAL A 58 -26.45 -14.54 29.88
C VAL A 58 -26.24 -13.73 28.60
N THR A 59 -25.54 -14.32 27.63
CA THR A 59 -25.50 -13.76 26.27
C THR A 59 -26.90 -13.90 25.69
N VAL A 60 -27.52 -12.77 25.35
CA VAL A 60 -28.86 -12.71 24.76
C VAL A 60 -28.83 -12.37 23.27
N GLY A 61 -27.64 -12.03 22.76
CA GLY A 61 -27.46 -11.65 21.37
C GLY A 61 -26.04 -11.23 21.04
N TYR A 62 -25.85 -10.75 19.82
CA TYR A 62 -24.61 -10.19 19.30
C TYR A 62 -24.91 -8.90 18.52
N THR A 63 -24.16 -7.85 18.80
CA THR A 63 -24.08 -6.67 17.95
C THR A 63 -22.95 -6.87 16.96
N ASN A 64 -23.24 -6.81 15.66
CA ASN A 64 -22.26 -6.92 14.60
C ASN A 64 -22.02 -5.54 14.01
N THR A 65 -20.76 -5.11 13.97
CA THR A 65 -20.34 -3.89 13.29
C THR A 65 -19.55 -4.29 12.05
N CYS A 66 -20.07 -3.98 10.87
CA CYS A 66 -19.46 -4.33 9.58
C CYS A 66 -19.03 -3.06 8.85
N THR A 67 -17.86 -3.07 8.22
CA THR A 67 -17.45 -2.00 7.30
C THR A 67 -17.39 -2.54 5.88
N ASP A 68 -18.29 -2.05 5.05
CA ASP A 68 -18.34 -2.30 3.61
C ASP A 68 -17.57 -1.22 2.86
N VAL A 69 -16.98 -1.57 1.73
CA VAL A 69 -16.30 -0.62 0.86
C VAL A 69 -16.98 -0.64 -0.49
N ILE A 70 -17.42 0.52 -0.98
CA ILE A 70 -17.89 0.71 -2.36
C ILE A 70 -16.77 1.38 -3.13
N ASN A 71 -16.25 0.68 -4.13
CA ASN A 71 -15.24 1.17 -5.05
C ASN A 71 -15.88 1.71 -6.33
N GLY A 72 -15.40 2.85 -6.82
CA GLY A 72 -15.87 3.43 -8.07
C GLY A 72 -14.78 4.18 -8.82
N THR A 73 -15.07 4.48 -10.09
CA THR A 73 -14.21 5.30 -10.94
C THR A 73 -15.06 6.29 -11.70
N MET A 74 -14.71 7.57 -11.59
CA MET A 74 -15.29 8.59 -12.45
C MET A 74 -14.47 8.76 -13.72
N TYR A 75 -15.15 9.05 -14.82
CA TYR A 75 -14.53 9.27 -16.12
C TYR A 75 -14.79 10.69 -16.61
N TYR A 76 -13.74 11.34 -17.10
CA TYR A 76 -13.77 12.67 -17.69
C TYR A 76 -12.90 12.67 -18.94
N THR A 77 -13.02 13.69 -19.81
CA THR A 77 -12.09 13.86 -20.93
C THR A 77 -11.30 15.15 -20.81
N ARG A 78 -10.04 15.12 -21.25
CA ARG A 78 -9.13 16.26 -21.24
C ARG A 78 -8.63 16.56 -22.65
N ASP A 79 -8.57 17.83 -23.05
CA ASP A 79 -7.93 18.26 -24.30
C ASP A 79 -6.44 18.62 -24.13
N LEU A 80 -5.76 18.94 -25.24
CA LEU A 80 -4.34 19.30 -25.23
C LEU A 80 -4.03 20.57 -24.43
N GLN A 81 -5.01 21.46 -24.31
CA GLN A 81 -4.93 22.71 -23.55
C GLN A 81 -5.16 22.48 -22.05
N GLY A 82 -5.50 21.26 -21.64
CA GLY A 82 -5.74 20.90 -20.24
C GLY A 82 -7.13 21.32 -19.74
N ASN A 83 -8.09 21.61 -20.63
CA ASN A 83 -9.48 21.74 -20.24
C ASN A 83 -10.09 20.35 -20.01
N ILE A 84 -10.94 20.24 -18.99
CA ILE A 84 -11.57 18.99 -18.59
C ILE A 84 -13.08 19.09 -18.78
N TYR A 85 -13.65 18.01 -19.30
CA TYR A 85 -15.05 17.91 -19.66
C TYR A 85 -15.66 16.67 -18.98
N ASP A 86 -16.90 16.82 -18.51
CA ASP A 86 -17.68 15.67 -18.06
C ASP A 86 -18.00 14.73 -19.21
N ILE A 87 -18.52 13.55 -18.88
CA ILE A 87 -18.94 12.60 -19.92
C ILE A 87 -19.93 13.26 -20.88
N SER A 88 -20.83 14.13 -20.41
CA SER A 88 -21.82 14.85 -21.22
C SER A 88 -21.24 15.91 -22.15
N GLY A 89 -19.94 16.23 -22.04
CA GLY A 89 -19.24 17.23 -22.85
C GLY A 89 -19.25 18.64 -22.27
N ASN A 90 -19.77 18.84 -21.06
CA ASN A 90 -19.72 20.13 -20.39
C ASN A 90 -18.32 20.36 -19.81
N LYS A 91 -17.80 21.58 -19.98
CA LYS A 91 -16.51 21.95 -19.39
C LYS A 91 -16.66 22.11 -17.87
N ILE A 92 -15.86 21.37 -17.11
CA ILE A 92 -15.88 21.34 -15.64
C ILE A 92 -14.52 21.69 -15.01
N GLY A 93 -13.49 21.90 -15.82
CA GLY A 93 -12.15 22.16 -15.34
C GLY A 93 -11.23 22.80 -16.38
N THR A 94 -10.13 23.39 -15.90
CA THR A 94 -9.10 24.08 -16.69
C THR A 94 -7.73 23.85 -16.07
N ASN A 95 -6.66 24.05 -16.84
CA ASN A 95 -5.29 23.92 -16.35
C ASN A 95 -5.03 22.59 -15.64
N ASN A 96 -5.56 21.49 -16.21
CA ASN A 96 -5.43 20.12 -15.68
C ASN A 96 -6.16 19.87 -14.35
N GLN A 97 -6.85 20.86 -13.79
CA GLN A 97 -7.62 20.71 -12.56
C GLN A 97 -9.03 20.22 -12.88
N VAL A 98 -9.42 19.09 -12.29
CA VAL A 98 -10.79 18.57 -12.37
C VAL A 98 -11.56 18.98 -11.13
N SER A 99 -12.82 19.37 -11.32
CA SER A 99 -13.79 19.56 -10.25
C SER A 99 -15.11 18.93 -10.71
N GLY A 100 -15.54 17.88 -10.03
CA GLY A 100 -16.72 17.11 -10.39
C GLY A 100 -17.59 16.82 -9.18
N LYS A 101 -18.83 16.38 -9.46
CA LYS A 101 -19.77 15.94 -8.44
C LYS A 101 -19.92 14.44 -8.48
N ILE A 102 -19.79 13.81 -7.33
CA ILE A 102 -20.10 12.41 -7.10
C ILE A 102 -21.54 12.35 -6.58
N ASP A 103 -22.29 11.38 -7.08
CA ASP A 103 -23.62 11.00 -6.61
C ASP A 103 -23.70 9.48 -6.65
N VAL A 104 -23.70 8.84 -5.47
CA VAL A 104 -23.67 7.38 -5.32
C VAL A 104 -24.78 6.95 -4.38
N ASP A 105 -25.66 6.09 -4.87
CA ASP A 105 -26.68 5.43 -4.05
C ASP A 105 -26.04 4.22 -3.35
N VAL A 106 -25.67 4.40 -2.08
CA VAL A 106 -24.97 3.37 -1.29
C VAL A 106 -25.87 2.16 -1.08
N LEU A 107 -27.15 2.37 -0.77
CA LEU A 107 -28.09 1.27 -0.51
C LEU A 107 -28.33 0.42 -1.75
N SER A 108 -28.40 1.04 -2.93
CA SER A 108 -28.50 0.29 -4.19
C SER A 108 -27.29 -0.61 -4.41
N HIS A 109 -26.08 -0.16 -4.06
CA HIS A 109 -24.87 -0.96 -4.23
C HIS A 109 -24.79 -2.11 -3.23
N LEU A 110 -25.12 -1.86 -1.96
CA LEU A 110 -25.08 -2.88 -0.90
C LEU A 110 -26.15 -3.97 -1.10
N ASN A 111 -27.29 -3.62 -1.69
CA ASN A 111 -28.40 -4.54 -1.91
C ASN A 111 -28.41 -5.22 -3.29
N ASN A 112 -27.47 -4.89 -4.17
CA ASN A 112 -27.52 -5.33 -5.57
C ASN A 112 -27.50 -6.86 -5.72
N ASP A 113 -26.80 -7.55 -4.82
CA ASP A 113 -26.66 -9.01 -4.81
C ASP A 113 -27.53 -9.71 -3.76
N ILE A 114 -28.38 -8.96 -3.04
CA ILE A 114 -29.29 -9.50 -2.01
C ILE A 114 -30.65 -9.81 -2.63
N THR A 115 -30.87 -11.08 -2.93
CA THR A 115 -32.12 -11.58 -3.54
C THR A 115 -33.26 -11.76 -2.54
N ASP A 116 -32.94 -11.95 -1.26
CA ASP A 116 -33.92 -12.08 -0.17
C ASP A 116 -34.32 -10.70 0.39
N PRO A 117 -35.58 -10.25 0.21
CA PRO A 117 -36.03 -8.95 0.69
C PRO A 117 -35.88 -8.78 2.21
N SER A 118 -35.92 -9.87 2.98
CA SER A 118 -35.80 -9.83 4.45
C SER A 118 -34.36 -9.55 4.92
N ARG A 119 -33.38 -9.65 4.01
CA ARG A 119 -31.96 -9.38 4.27
C ARG A 119 -31.50 -8.05 3.69
N LYS A 120 -32.41 -7.27 3.10
CA LYS A 120 -32.06 -5.96 2.54
C LYS A 120 -31.58 -5.03 3.65
N ILE A 121 -30.53 -4.32 3.31
CA ILE A 121 -29.91 -3.31 4.13
C ILE A 121 -30.69 -2.01 3.98
N ASP A 122 -31.04 -1.39 5.10
CA ASP A 122 -31.68 -0.07 5.13
C ASP A 122 -30.84 0.96 5.91
N MET A 123 -31.26 2.22 5.87
CA MET A 123 -30.55 3.31 6.54
C MET A 123 -30.49 3.17 8.07
N SER A 124 -31.41 2.45 8.71
CA SER A 124 -31.40 2.29 10.16
C SER A 124 -30.22 1.44 10.65
N GLN A 125 -29.67 0.62 9.75
CA GLN A 125 -28.49 -0.21 10.01
C GLN A 125 -27.19 0.51 9.70
N ILE A 126 -27.21 1.68 9.06
CA ILE A 126 -26.00 2.44 8.71
C ILE A 126 -25.68 3.40 9.85
N LYS A 127 -24.48 3.26 10.43
CA LYS A 127 -23.95 4.15 11.47
C LYS A 127 -23.11 5.28 10.93
N ASP A 128 -22.29 5.00 9.93
CA ASP A 128 -21.38 5.99 9.34
C ASP A 128 -21.19 5.74 7.84
N ILE A 129 -20.99 6.82 7.09
CA ILE A 129 -20.57 6.75 5.69
C ILE A 129 -19.44 7.74 5.51
N LYS A 130 -18.29 7.23 5.04
CA LYS A 130 -17.08 8.01 4.90
C LYS A 130 -16.54 7.91 3.48
N PHE A 131 -16.24 9.06 2.90
CA PHE A 131 -15.51 9.12 1.65
C PHE A 131 -14.01 8.97 1.89
N THR A 132 -13.36 8.10 1.13
CA THR A 132 -11.93 7.81 1.25
C THR A 132 -11.26 7.76 -0.13
N GLN A 133 -9.93 7.93 -0.15
CA GLN A 133 -9.18 7.61 -1.36
C GLN A 133 -9.12 6.09 -1.53
N PHE A 134 -9.10 5.65 -2.78
CA PHE A 134 -9.02 4.22 -3.11
C PHE A 134 -7.88 3.51 -2.37
N SER A 135 -6.68 4.10 -2.34
CA SER A 135 -5.49 3.52 -1.70
C SER A 135 -5.57 3.40 -0.18
N ASP A 136 -6.47 4.15 0.45
CA ASP A 136 -6.62 4.12 1.91
C ASP A 136 -7.50 2.93 2.34
N SER A 137 -8.55 2.66 1.57
CA SER A 137 -9.54 1.61 1.87
C SER A 137 -9.19 0.25 1.26
N ILE A 138 -8.53 0.23 0.11
CA ILE A 138 -8.22 -1.01 -0.62
C ILE A 138 -6.70 -1.15 -0.76
N LYS A 139 -6.12 -2.11 -0.02
CA LYS A 139 -4.66 -2.28 0.06
C LYS A 139 -4.14 -3.50 -0.67
N ASN A 140 -5.02 -4.45 -0.99
CA ASN A 140 -4.66 -5.74 -1.58
C ASN A 140 -5.85 -6.37 -2.34
N GLU A 141 -5.59 -7.50 -3.00
CA GLU A 141 -6.58 -8.26 -3.77
C GLU A 141 -7.80 -8.66 -2.91
N LYS A 142 -7.60 -9.08 -1.65
CA LYS A 142 -8.71 -9.48 -0.79
C LYS A 142 -9.65 -8.32 -0.52
N ASP A 143 -9.12 -7.16 -0.13
CA ASP A 143 -9.93 -5.96 0.09
C ASP A 143 -10.70 -5.54 -1.18
N PHE A 144 -10.05 -5.66 -2.35
CA PHE A 144 -10.65 -5.30 -3.63
C PHE A 144 -11.77 -6.27 -4.06
N LEU A 145 -11.55 -7.57 -3.90
CA LEU A 145 -12.56 -8.58 -4.21
C LEU A 145 -13.77 -8.47 -3.28
N GLN A 146 -13.55 -8.10 -2.01
CA GLN A 146 -14.62 -7.85 -1.03
C GLN A 146 -15.32 -6.49 -1.21
N ALA A 147 -14.71 -5.53 -1.89
CA ALA A 147 -15.36 -4.25 -2.17
C ALA A 147 -16.52 -4.42 -3.17
N TYR A 148 -17.64 -3.76 -2.86
CA TYR A 148 -18.77 -3.54 -3.75
C TYR A 148 -18.39 -2.55 -4.86
N GLY A 149 -19.14 -2.56 -5.96
CA GLY A 149 -19.00 -1.58 -7.03
C GLY A 149 -18.54 -2.17 -8.36
N TRP A 150 -18.34 -1.27 -9.32
CA TRP A 150 -18.21 -1.63 -10.72
C TRP A 150 -16.85 -2.25 -11.04
N LYS A 151 -16.83 -3.55 -11.34
CA LYS A 151 -15.67 -4.30 -11.82
C LYS A 151 -15.86 -4.65 -13.30
N THR A 152 -14.87 -4.33 -14.11
CA THR A 152 -14.86 -4.59 -15.56
C THR A 152 -13.87 -5.70 -15.89
N ASN A 153 -13.93 -6.25 -17.10
CA ASN A 153 -12.91 -7.19 -17.57
C ASN A 153 -11.47 -6.64 -17.48
N SER A 154 -11.28 -5.32 -17.46
CA SER A 154 -9.97 -4.68 -17.30
C SER A 154 -9.63 -4.30 -15.86
N SER A 155 -10.49 -4.68 -14.92
CA SER A 155 -10.42 -4.36 -13.50
C SER A 155 -11.01 -5.44 -12.58
N ASN A 156 -11.18 -6.67 -13.05
CA ASN A 156 -11.74 -7.75 -12.24
C ASN A 156 -10.78 -8.20 -11.13
N HIS A 157 -9.48 -7.95 -11.31
CA HIS A 157 -8.43 -8.19 -10.31
C HIS A 157 -7.84 -6.87 -9.83
N TYR A 158 -7.33 -6.86 -8.60
CA TYR A 158 -6.72 -5.67 -8.01
C TYR A 158 -5.51 -5.19 -8.83
N GLN A 159 -4.66 -6.11 -9.29
CA GLN A 159 -3.51 -5.76 -10.13
C GLN A 159 -3.92 -5.10 -11.46
N ASP A 160 -5.00 -5.58 -12.07
CA ASP A 160 -5.53 -5.01 -13.30
C ASP A 160 -6.15 -3.63 -13.06
N TYR A 161 -6.93 -3.47 -11.98
CA TYR A 161 -7.46 -2.17 -11.58
C TYR A 161 -6.32 -1.18 -11.30
N MET A 162 -5.27 -1.60 -10.59
CA MET A 162 -4.11 -0.77 -10.30
C MET A 162 -3.42 -0.31 -11.58
N LYS A 163 -3.08 -1.26 -12.47
CA LYS A 163 -2.38 -0.99 -13.72
C LYS A 163 -3.20 -0.16 -14.71
N ASN A 164 -4.49 -0.44 -14.82
CA ASN A 164 -5.33 0.13 -15.86
C ASN A 164 -6.00 1.42 -15.39
N ILE A 165 -6.54 1.45 -14.18
CA ILE A 165 -7.33 2.58 -13.69
C ILE A 165 -6.51 3.47 -12.77
N TYR A 166 -6.00 2.95 -11.66
CA TYR A 166 -5.41 3.76 -10.60
C TYR A 166 -4.07 4.42 -11.02
N GLU A 167 -3.14 3.65 -11.58
CA GLU A 167 -1.81 4.14 -11.97
C GLU A 167 -1.87 5.17 -13.09
N LYS A 168 -2.87 5.07 -13.95
CA LYS A 168 -3.15 6.02 -15.05
C LYS A 168 -4.12 7.12 -14.64
N GLY A 169 -4.74 7.04 -13.47
CA GLY A 169 -5.75 7.98 -12.99
C GLY A 169 -5.18 9.13 -12.16
N VAL A 170 -6.08 9.96 -11.64
CA VAL A 170 -5.78 11.00 -10.66
C VAL A 170 -5.60 10.34 -9.30
N LYS A 171 -4.35 10.35 -8.79
CA LYS A 171 -3.99 9.64 -7.55
C LYS A 171 -4.30 10.43 -6.28
N THR A 172 -4.27 11.76 -6.37
CA THR A 172 -4.52 12.63 -5.22
C THR A 172 -5.78 13.44 -5.49
N THR A 173 -6.80 13.17 -4.71
CA THR A 173 -8.09 13.84 -4.79
C THR A 173 -8.42 14.49 -3.46
N SER A 174 -8.95 15.71 -3.51
CA SER A 174 -9.59 16.36 -2.36
C SER A 174 -11.09 16.24 -2.51
N VAL A 175 -11.75 15.93 -1.40
CA VAL A 175 -13.19 15.73 -1.35
C VAL A 175 -13.77 16.72 -0.36
N THR A 176 -14.79 17.45 -0.79
CA THR A 176 -15.43 18.51 0.00
C THR A 176 -16.95 18.43 -0.14
N ASN A 177 -17.68 19.10 0.77
CA ASN A 177 -19.13 19.16 0.76
C ASN A 177 -19.81 17.79 0.67
N VAL A 178 -19.32 16.82 1.46
CA VAL A 178 -19.94 15.50 1.54
C VAL A 178 -21.30 15.66 2.21
N ASN A 179 -22.36 15.23 1.52
CA ASN A 179 -23.72 15.22 2.02
C ASN A 179 -24.32 13.82 1.81
N ILE A 180 -24.94 13.30 2.87
CA ILE A 180 -25.53 11.98 2.91
C ILE A 180 -27.04 12.16 3.07
N GLY A 181 -27.79 11.79 2.04
CA GLY A 181 -29.25 11.82 2.05
C GLY A 181 -29.84 10.75 2.96
N ALA A 182 -31.06 11.00 3.46
CA ALA A 182 -31.83 10.02 4.22
C ALA A 182 -32.25 8.79 3.38
N ASP A 183 -32.05 8.83 2.06
CA ASP A 183 -32.23 7.74 1.11
C ASP A 183 -30.92 6.94 0.87
N GLY A 184 -29.83 7.27 1.57
CA GLY A 184 -28.53 6.62 1.40
C GLY A 184 -27.72 7.13 0.20
N LYS A 185 -28.14 8.23 -0.42
CA LYS A 185 -27.35 8.86 -1.48
C LYS A 185 -26.23 9.70 -0.90
N VAL A 186 -25.01 9.40 -1.33
CA VAL A 186 -23.81 10.15 -1.00
C VAL A 186 -23.49 11.09 -2.14
N SER A 187 -23.51 12.38 -1.87
CA SER A 187 -23.10 13.42 -2.80
C SER A 187 -21.87 14.15 -2.28
N ALA A 188 -20.89 14.42 -3.15
CA ALA A 188 -19.67 15.13 -2.77
C ALA A 188 -19.05 15.86 -3.96
N ASN A 189 -18.29 16.92 -3.68
CA ASN A 189 -17.43 17.55 -4.66
C ASN A 189 -16.05 16.89 -4.61
N ILE A 190 -15.58 16.39 -5.74
CA ILE A 190 -14.22 15.86 -5.89
C ILE A 190 -13.39 16.77 -6.77
N SER A 191 -12.16 17.04 -6.37
CA SER A 191 -11.19 17.75 -7.20
C SER A 191 -9.82 17.10 -7.15
N GLY A 192 -9.02 17.32 -8.19
CA GLY A 192 -7.66 16.79 -8.28
C GLY A 192 -6.89 17.29 -9.48
N ASP A 193 -5.60 16.97 -9.53
CA ASP A 193 -4.72 17.32 -10.63
C ASP A 193 -4.60 16.15 -11.61
N ALA A 194 -5.30 16.27 -12.74
CA ALA A 194 -5.10 15.41 -13.88
C ALA A 194 -3.95 15.99 -14.72
N SER A 195 -2.72 15.83 -14.28
CA SER A 195 -1.51 16.33 -14.97
C SER A 195 -1.25 15.59 -16.30
N ARG A 196 -0.53 16.21 -17.25
CA ARG A 196 -0.27 15.58 -18.56
C ARG A 196 0.39 14.21 -18.41
N GLY A 197 -0.19 13.19 -19.04
CA GLY A 197 0.23 11.79 -18.91
C GLY A 197 -0.56 10.98 -17.87
N SER A 198 -1.38 11.61 -17.02
CA SER A 198 -2.48 10.92 -16.33
C SER A 198 -3.66 10.83 -17.27
N GLY A 199 -4.05 9.61 -17.62
CA GLY A 199 -5.22 9.30 -18.44
C GLY A 199 -4.95 8.26 -19.53
N LEU A 200 -6.02 7.74 -20.10
CA LEU A 200 -5.95 6.85 -21.25
C LEU A 200 -6.00 7.68 -22.53
N ASN A 201 -4.98 7.57 -23.38
CA ASN A 201 -4.98 8.28 -24.67
C ASN A 201 -6.09 7.75 -25.59
N LEU A 202 -7.10 8.58 -25.86
CA LEU A 202 -8.27 8.21 -26.64
C LEU A 202 -8.00 8.16 -28.15
N ASP A 203 -6.89 8.72 -28.64
CA ASP A 203 -6.49 8.56 -30.05
C ASP A 203 -6.31 7.10 -30.43
N LYS A 204 -5.94 6.24 -29.47
CA LYS A 204 -5.80 4.79 -29.67
C LYS A 204 -7.14 4.08 -29.85
N PHE A 205 -8.24 4.69 -29.41
CA PHE A 205 -9.57 4.08 -29.36
C PHE A 205 -10.58 4.72 -30.32
N LYS A 206 -10.22 5.80 -31.02
CA LYS A 206 -11.14 6.47 -31.97
C LYS A 206 -11.60 5.58 -33.14
N PHE A 207 -10.88 4.50 -33.42
CA PHE A 207 -11.27 3.46 -34.38
C PHE A 207 -11.62 2.12 -33.73
N ASP A 208 -11.50 2.01 -32.40
CA ASP A 208 -11.75 0.78 -31.62
C ASP A 208 -12.64 1.10 -30.41
N LYS A 209 -13.89 1.49 -30.70
CA LYS A 209 -14.88 1.77 -29.67
C LYS A 209 -15.20 0.54 -28.82
N ALA A 210 -15.24 -0.65 -29.44
CA ALA A 210 -15.49 -1.91 -28.76
C ALA A 210 -14.38 -2.25 -27.76
N GLY A 211 -13.12 -1.99 -28.10
CA GLY A 211 -12.00 -2.13 -27.18
C GLY A 211 -12.10 -1.20 -25.97
N LEU A 212 -12.50 0.06 -26.17
CA LEU A 212 -12.73 0.98 -25.06
C LEU A 212 -13.97 0.61 -24.24
N GLU A 213 -15.03 0.10 -24.86
CA GLU A 213 -16.22 -0.39 -24.14
C GLU A 213 -15.87 -1.59 -23.27
N LYS A 214 -15.09 -2.55 -23.78
CA LYS A 214 -14.56 -3.67 -22.99
C LYS A 214 -13.69 -3.19 -21.83
N TYR A 215 -12.97 -2.09 -22.00
CA TYR A 215 -12.14 -1.48 -20.95
C TYR A 215 -12.99 -0.88 -19.83
N LEU A 216 -14.02 -0.10 -20.19
CA LEU A 216 -14.90 0.62 -19.28
C LEU A 216 -16.05 -0.24 -18.74
N GLY A 217 -16.30 -1.41 -19.33
CA GLY A 217 -17.49 -2.25 -19.08
C GLY A 217 -18.73 -1.73 -19.79
N ALA A 218 -18.92 -0.42 -19.84
CA ALA A 218 -19.96 0.26 -20.62
C ALA A 218 -19.44 1.57 -21.20
N MET A 219 -19.83 1.89 -22.43
CA MET A 219 -19.46 3.13 -23.10
C MET A 219 -20.54 4.20 -22.92
N PRO A 220 -20.26 5.33 -22.23
CA PRO A 220 -21.19 6.45 -22.22
C PRO A 220 -21.45 6.95 -23.65
N LYS A 221 -22.72 7.19 -24.02
CA LYS A 221 -23.12 7.66 -25.36
C LYS A 221 -22.36 8.92 -25.79
N SER A 222 -22.16 9.83 -24.85
CA SER A 222 -21.47 11.09 -25.06
C SER A 222 -19.96 10.92 -25.26
N LEU A 223 -19.32 9.94 -24.60
CA LEU A 223 -17.92 9.55 -24.90
C LEU A 223 -17.81 8.93 -26.31
N SER A 224 -18.79 8.13 -26.71
CA SER A 224 -18.88 7.60 -28.08
C SER A 224 -18.96 8.72 -29.13
N GLY A 225 -19.78 9.75 -28.86
CA GLY A 225 -19.86 10.94 -29.72
C GLY A 225 -18.57 11.76 -29.77
N GLN A 226 -17.85 11.88 -28.65
CA GLN A 226 -16.53 12.51 -28.63
C GLN A 226 -15.51 11.74 -29.49
N LEU A 227 -15.54 10.40 -29.47
CA LEU A 227 -14.69 9.58 -30.35
C LEU A 227 -15.06 9.74 -31.83
N ASP A 228 -16.34 9.86 -32.16
CA ASP A 228 -16.76 10.14 -33.55
C ASP A 228 -16.25 11.48 -34.04
N ALA A 229 -16.30 12.52 -33.19
CA ALA A 229 -15.71 13.82 -33.52
C ALA A 229 -14.20 13.72 -33.74
N MET A 230 -13.46 12.98 -32.90
CA MET A 230 -12.02 12.73 -33.07
C MET A 230 -11.68 11.90 -34.31
N LYS A 231 -12.60 11.04 -34.75
CA LYS A 231 -12.48 10.27 -35.98
C LYS A 231 -12.68 11.17 -37.21
N ALA A 232 -13.65 12.08 -37.15
CA ALA A 232 -13.95 13.03 -38.22
C ALA A 232 -12.87 14.12 -38.35
N ASP A 233 -12.27 14.54 -37.24
CA ASP A 233 -11.22 15.56 -37.20
C ASP A 233 -10.02 15.08 -36.38
N ALA A 234 -8.93 14.76 -37.08
CA ALA A 234 -7.70 14.26 -36.48
C ALA A 234 -6.93 15.30 -35.65
N SER A 235 -7.30 16.58 -35.71
CA SER A 235 -6.74 17.63 -34.86
C SER A 235 -7.28 17.59 -33.43
N ILE A 236 -8.47 16.99 -33.23
CA ILE A 236 -9.08 16.83 -31.92
C ILE A 236 -8.40 15.66 -31.21
N LYS A 237 -7.62 15.97 -30.16
CA LYS A 237 -7.00 14.97 -29.30
C LYS A 237 -7.55 15.06 -27.89
N ARG A 238 -7.87 13.90 -27.33
CA ARG A 238 -8.43 13.77 -25.98
C ARG A 238 -7.75 12.66 -25.20
N GLU A 239 -7.73 12.82 -23.90
CA GLU A 239 -7.36 11.77 -22.95
C GLU A 239 -8.51 11.51 -21.98
N LEU A 240 -8.74 10.25 -21.64
CA LEU A 240 -9.71 9.86 -20.63
C LEU A 240 -9.06 9.99 -19.25
N VAL A 241 -9.52 10.95 -18.47
CA VAL A 241 -9.12 11.15 -17.08
C VAL A 241 -9.98 10.23 -16.22
N MET A 242 -9.33 9.44 -15.37
CA MET A 242 -9.98 8.50 -14.47
C MET A 242 -9.74 8.96 -13.04
N ILE A 243 -10.80 9.02 -12.22
CA ILE A 243 -10.71 9.37 -10.81
C ILE A 243 -11.23 8.19 -9.98
N PRO A 244 -10.35 7.33 -9.46
CA PRO A 244 -10.74 6.26 -8.55
C PRO A 244 -11.15 6.83 -7.20
N TYR A 245 -12.19 6.27 -6.59
CA TYR A 245 -12.67 6.66 -5.28
C TYR A 245 -13.18 5.47 -4.47
N SER A 246 -13.31 5.65 -3.16
CA SER A 246 -13.94 4.67 -2.28
C SER A 246 -14.88 5.34 -1.28
N ILE A 247 -15.92 4.61 -0.91
CA ILE A 247 -16.87 4.98 0.14
C ILE A 247 -16.90 3.83 1.14
N GLU A 248 -16.51 4.10 2.38
CA GLU A 248 -16.64 3.16 3.49
C GLU A 248 -18.00 3.35 4.14
N VAL A 249 -18.72 2.25 4.35
CA VAL A 249 -20.04 2.24 4.96
C VAL A 249 -19.96 1.38 6.20
N THR A 250 -20.07 1.98 7.38
CA THR A 250 -20.11 1.25 8.64
C THR A 250 -21.56 0.97 9.01
N ARG A 251 -21.89 -0.31 9.12
CA ARG A 251 -23.19 -0.80 9.51
C ARG A 251 -23.14 -1.46 10.88
N GLU A 252 -24.24 -1.34 11.62
CA GLU A 252 -24.43 -2.04 12.89
C GLU A 252 -25.79 -2.73 12.90
N TYR A 253 -25.83 -4.01 13.26
CA TYR A 253 -27.07 -4.73 13.47
C TYR A 253 -26.94 -5.70 14.64
N GLU A 254 -28.03 -5.80 15.42
CA GLU A 254 -28.10 -6.68 16.57
C GLU A 254 -28.91 -7.94 16.22
N TYR A 255 -28.34 -9.09 16.48
CA TYR A 255 -29.05 -10.36 16.49
C TYR A 255 -29.38 -10.73 17.93
N ARG A 256 -30.67 -10.79 18.30
CA ARG A 256 -31.12 -11.30 19.59
C ARG A 256 -31.63 -12.73 19.43
N GLU A 257 -31.18 -13.64 20.29
CA GLU A 257 -31.77 -14.97 20.39
C GLU A 257 -33.11 -14.88 21.12
N THR A 258 -34.21 -14.81 20.38
CA THR A 258 -35.55 -15.01 20.96
C THR A 258 -35.70 -16.48 21.35
N LYS A 259 -35.45 -16.82 22.62
CA LYS A 259 -35.97 -18.08 23.18
C LYS A 259 -37.49 -17.98 23.28
N SER A 260 -38.19 -18.59 22.35
CA SER A 260 -39.62 -18.91 22.52
C SER A 260 -39.75 -19.80 23.75
N LYS A 261 -40.40 -19.30 24.81
CA LYS A 261 -40.85 -20.12 25.93
C LYS A 261 -41.93 -21.08 25.40
N GLU A 262 -41.52 -22.26 24.95
CA GLU A 262 -42.45 -23.39 24.87
C GLU A 262 -42.81 -23.80 26.30
N LYS A 263 -44.05 -23.48 26.67
CA LYS A 263 -44.73 -24.02 27.83
C LYS A 263 -45.07 -25.48 27.51
N GLY A 264 -44.44 -26.42 28.22
CA GLY A 264 -44.97 -27.77 28.37
C GLY A 264 -43.93 -28.87 28.38
N SER A 265 -43.53 -29.32 29.57
CA SER A 265 -44.01 -30.59 30.09
C SER A 265 -43.50 -30.78 31.52
N THR A 266 -44.43 -31.11 32.39
CA THR A 266 -44.20 -31.69 33.71
C THR A 266 -43.69 -33.11 33.55
N GLU A 267 -42.55 -33.44 34.13
CA GLU A 267 -42.36 -34.79 34.65
C GLU A 267 -41.47 -34.75 35.90
N HIS A 268 -42.00 -35.35 36.94
CA HIS A 268 -41.38 -35.56 38.23
C HIS A 268 -40.14 -36.44 38.08
N ASP A 269 -39.06 -36.07 38.77
CA ASP A 269 -38.25 -37.12 39.37
C ASP A 269 -37.71 -36.75 40.77
N SER A 270 -37.90 -37.75 41.62
CA SER A 270 -37.46 -38.06 42.98
C SER A 270 -36.43 -37.19 43.74
N ASN A 271 -36.90 -36.76 44.92
CA ASN A 271 -36.31 -36.49 46.25
C ASN A 271 -34.79 -36.24 46.46
N PRO A 272 -34.45 -35.32 47.40
CA PRO A 272 -33.13 -34.76 47.58
C PRO A 272 -32.30 -35.53 48.62
N LEU A 273 -31.02 -35.75 48.31
CA LEU A 273 -30.03 -36.08 49.32
C LEU A 273 -28.77 -35.23 49.11
N SER A 274 -28.41 -34.58 50.21
CA SER A 274 -27.07 -34.17 50.65
C SER A 274 -26.29 -33.17 49.81
N ASP A 275 -26.00 -32.05 50.47
CA ASP A 275 -24.77 -31.26 50.37
C ASP A 275 -24.48 -30.61 49.02
N SER A 276 -25.23 -29.55 48.70
CA SER A 276 -24.71 -28.54 47.78
C SER A 276 -24.01 -27.43 48.58
N TYR A 277 -22.70 -27.61 48.75
CA TYR A 277 -21.80 -26.48 48.95
C TYR A 277 -22.12 -25.45 47.86
N ALA A 278 -22.42 -24.21 48.24
CA ALA A 278 -22.54 -23.11 47.30
C ALA A 278 -21.16 -22.89 46.66
N PHE A 279 -20.89 -23.58 45.56
CA PHE A 279 -19.71 -23.32 44.74
C PHE A 279 -19.95 -22.01 44.01
N GLU A 280 -19.29 -20.95 44.48
CA GLU A 280 -19.16 -19.72 43.72
C GLU A 280 -18.44 -20.05 42.41
N ARG A 281 -19.16 -19.89 41.29
CA ARG A 281 -18.61 -20.15 39.96
C ARG A 281 -17.63 -19.03 39.62
N ILE A 282 -16.34 -19.33 39.77
CA ILE A 282 -15.26 -18.47 39.31
C ILE A 282 -15.38 -18.35 37.78
N PRO A 283 -15.45 -17.14 37.20
CA PRO A 283 -15.52 -16.97 35.75
C PRO A 283 -14.23 -17.49 35.09
N ASP A 284 -14.32 -17.89 33.83
CA ASP A 284 -13.12 -18.24 33.07
C ASP A 284 -12.21 -17.02 32.94
N ALA A 285 -10.90 -17.24 33.02
CA ALA A 285 -9.93 -16.17 32.86
C ALA A 285 -10.10 -15.48 31.49
N PRO A 286 -9.89 -14.15 31.40
CA PRO A 286 -9.93 -13.44 30.13
C PRO A 286 -8.98 -14.05 29.09
N ILE A 287 -9.42 -14.12 27.84
CA ILE A 287 -8.58 -14.57 26.73
C ILE A 287 -7.60 -13.45 26.39
N ASN A 288 -6.31 -13.80 26.31
CA ASN A 288 -5.28 -12.85 25.92
C ASN A 288 -5.42 -12.42 24.45
N PRO A 289 -5.17 -11.13 24.13
CA PRO A 289 -5.25 -10.65 22.76
C PRO A 289 -4.21 -11.34 21.87
N ALA A 290 -4.60 -11.63 20.62
CA ALA A 290 -3.67 -12.16 19.63
C ALA A 290 -2.55 -11.15 19.34
N LYS A 291 -1.34 -11.67 19.04
CA LYS A 291 -0.20 -10.83 18.65
C LYS A 291 -0.52 -10.00 17.41
N PRO A 292 -0.35 -8.67 17.43
CA PRO A 292 -0.54 -7.86 16.24
C PRO A 292 0.45 -8.22 15.13
N ASN A 293 0.04 -8.03 13.87
CA ASN A 293 0.91 -8.32 12.73
C ASN A 293 2.09 -7.31 12.68
N PRO A 294 3.33 -7.79 12.43
CA PRO A 294 4.46 -6.91 12.19
C PRO A 294 4.25 -6.06 10.93
N PHE A 295 4.86 -4.89 10.88
CA PHE A 295 4.82 -4.03 9.69
C PHE A 295 6.13 -3.26 9.50
N THR A 296 6.35 -2.77 8.28
CA THR A 296 7.54 -1.99 7.91
C THR A 296 7.15 -0.57 7.54
N ILE A 297 7.89 0.40 8.08
CA ILE A 297 7.83 1.80 7.71
C ILE A 297 9.03 2.08 6.80
N LEU A 298 8.74 2.49 5.57
CA LEU A 298 9.72 2.84 4.56
C LEU A 298 9.97 4.36 4.60
N ASP A 299 11.19 4.79 4.83
CA ASP A 299 11.48 6.23 4.90
C ASP A 299 11.42 6.87 3.51
N ASP A 300 10.95 8.11 3.45
CA ASP A 300 10.96 8.91 2.23
C ASP A 300 12.30 9.65 2.14
N VAL A 301 13.06 9.39 1.08
CA VAL A 301 14.33 10.07 0.84
C VAL A 301 14.22 10.93 -0.41
N LYS A 302 14.42 12.24 -0.25
CA LYS A 302 14.38 13.21 -1.34
C LYS A 302 15.76 13.34 -1.99
N GLY A 303 15.75 13.52 -3.31
CA GLY A 303 16.95 13.78 -4.09
C GLY A 303 17.72 12.51 -4.44
N CYS A 304 19.03 12.53 -4.21
CA CYS A 304 19.97 11.54 -4.71
C CYS A 304 20.89 11.06 -3.57
N PRO A 305 20.32 10.45 -2.51
CA PRO A 305 21.08 9.96 -1.37
C PRO A 305 21.90 8.72 -1.76
N SER A 306 23.00 8.48 -1.04
CA SER A 306 23.80 7.26 -1.17
C SER A 306 23.38 6.17 -0.18
N TYR A 307 22.22 6.31 0.47
CA TYR A 307 21.75 5.38 1.49
C TYR A 307 20.23 5.33 1.51
N TYR A 308 19.69 4.29 2.15
CA TYR A 308 18.27 4.12 2.41
C TYR A 308 18.04 3.59 3.83
N THR A 309 17.04 4.11 4.54
CA THR A 309 16.67 3.71 5.90
C THR A 309 15.23 3.20 5.95
N TRP A 310 14.95 2.29 6.87
CA TRP A 310 13.61 1.80 7.15
C TRP A 310 13.50 1.30 8.59
N THR A 311 12.27 1.21 9.09
CA THR A 311 11.97 0.70 10.42
C THR A 311 11.05 -0.51 10.32
N GLU A 312 11.41 -1.63 10.94
CA GLU A 312 10.50 -2.75 11.15
C GLU A 312 9.91 -2.68 12.56
N VAL A 313 8.60 -2.84 12.66
CA VAL A 313 7.88 -2.87 13.94
C VAL A 313 7.44 -4.30 14.20
N ASP A 314 7.87 -4.83 15.35
CA ASP A 314 7.38 -6.08 15.92
C ASP A 314 6.75 -5.80 17.29
N TYR A 315 6.24 -6.82 17.94
CA TYR A 315 5.59 -6.69 19.24
C TYR A 315 6.20 -7.65 20.25
N ASP A 316 6.68 -7.07 21.35
CA ASP A 316 7.19 -7.80 22.51
C ASP A 316 6.03 -8.22 23.41
N GLU A 317 6.13 -9.43 23.92
CA GLU A 317 5.19 -9.99 24.87
C GLU A 317 5.49 -9.45 26.27
N VAL A 318 4.53 -8.76 26.88
CA VAL A 318 4.64 -8.24 28.24
C VAL A 318 3.62 -8.96 29.11
N HIS A 319 4.14 -9.75 30.06
CA HIS A 319 3.34 -10.43 31.06
C HIS A 319 3.11 -9.53 32.27
N SER A 320 1.86 -9.45 32.68
CA SER A 320 1.44 -8.82 33.94
C SER A 320 0.46 -9.74 34.63
N LYS A 321 0.36 -9.64 35.96
CA LYS A 321 -0.68 -10.34 36.72
C LYS A 321 -1.77 -9.35 37.05
N ASP A 322 -2.96 -9.61 36.54
CA ASP A 322 -4.16 -8.84 36.87
C ASP A 322 -5.15 -9.74 37.61
N THR A 323 -5.74 -9.21 38.68
CA THR A 323 -6.91 -9.83 39.32
C THR A 323 -8.10 -9.63 38.39
N TYR A 324 -8.69 -10.73 37.92
CA TYR A 324 -9.87 -10.69 37.06
C TYR A 324 -11.17 -10.99 37.83
N PHE A 325 -11.04 -11.59 39.02
CA PHE A 325 -12.17 -11.93 39.87
C PHE A 325 -11.73 -12.01 41.34
N THR A 326 -12.56 -11.53 42.26
CA THR A 326 -12.39 -11.72 43.70
C THR A 326 -13.64 -12.41 44.21
N ASP A 327 -13.49 -13.54 44.88
CA ASP A 327 -14.63 -14.32 45.39
C ASP A 327 -15.25 -13.69 46.64
N SER A 328 -16.40 -14.21 47.04
CA SER A 328 -17.17 -13.76 48.22
C SER A 328 -16.45 -13.97 49.56
N ASN A 329 -15.36 -14.76 49.59
CA ASN A 329 -14.48 -14.93 50.74
C ASN A 329 -13.27 -13.99 50.71
N GLY A 330 -13.19 -13.10 49.73
CA GLY A 330 -12.10 -12.14 49.55
C GLY A 330 -10.85 -12.73 48.90
N LYS A 331 -10.94 -13.90 48.25
CA LYS A 331 -9.81 -14.51 47.55
C LYS A 331 -9.75 -14.01 46.11
N ASP A 332 -8.58 -13.46 45.75
CA ASP A 332 -8.29 -12.98 44.41
C ASP A 332 -7.91 -14.13 43.47
N TYR A 333 -8.53 -14.13 42.30
CA TYR A 333 -8.24 -14.96 41.15
C TYR A 333 -7.55 -14.08 40.11
N THR A 334 -6.26 -14.37 39.91
CA THR A 334 -5.40 -13.65 38.97
C THR A 334 -5.19 -14.46 37.71
N TYR A 335 -4.99 -13.78 36.59
CA TYR A 335 -4.54 -14.40 35.35
C TYR A 335 -3.28 -13.71 34.83
N ASP A 336 -2.50 -14.44 34.04
CA ASP A 336 -1.36 -13.89 33.32
C ASP A 336 -1.88 -13.13 32.10
N LYS A 337 -1.95 -11.82 32.24
CA LYS A 337 -2.35 -10.90 31.19
C LYS A 337 -1.18 -10.60 30.29
N ILE A 338 -1.36 -10.93 29.01
CA ILE A 338 -0.41 -10.62 27.95
C ILE A 338 -0.81 -9.30 27.30
N THR A 339 0.13 -8.37 27.22
CA THR A 339 0.01 -7.16 26.40
C THR A 339 1.14 -7.09 25.39
N TRP A 340 0.86 -6.52 24.21
CA TRP A 340 1.80 -6.46 23.10
C TRP A 340 2.34 -5.03 22.97
N GLN A 341 3.62 -4.84 23.28
CA GLN A 341 4.26 -3.53 23.15
C GLN A 341 5.05 -3.42 21.84
N PRO A 342 4.88 -2.35 21.06
CA PRO A 342 5.60 -2.21 19.80
C PRO A 342 7.10 -1.97 20.04
N HIS A 343 7.93 -2.85 19.48
CA HIS A 343 9.38 -2.71 19.42
C HIS A 343 9.79 -2.27 18.02
N LYS A 344 10.60 -1.23 17.91
CA LYS A 344 11.07 -0.67 16.63
C LYS A 344 12.52 -1.05 16.37
N TYR A 345 12.78 -1.70 15.24
CA TYR A 345 14.11 -2.00 14.74
C TYR A 345 14.42 -1.09 13.55
N ASN A 346 15.52 -0.34 13.64
CA ASN A 346 15.92 0.62 12.62
C ASN A 346 17.07 0.07 11.80
N TYR A 347 16.92 0.14 10.48
CA TYR A 347 17.86 -0.41 9.53
C TYR A 347 18.30 0.64 8.52
N ARG A 348 19.49 0.42 7.97
CA ARG A 348 20.09 1.26 6.95
C ARG A 348 20.90 0.44 5.96
N VAL A 349 20.80 0.76 4.69
CA VAL A 349 21.70 0.28 3.64
C VAL A 349 22.45 1.46 3.04
N ASP A 350 23.78 1.39 3.06
CA ASP A 350 24.68 2.39 2.50
C ASP A 350 25.31 1.88 1.20
N PHE A 351 25.32 2.72 0.17
CA PHE A 351 25.96 2.48 -1.11
C PHE A 351 27.26 3.28 -1.20
N THR A 352 28.35 2.60 -1.51
CA THR A 352 29.67 3.20 -1.67
C THR A 352 30.20 2.86 -3.04
N THR A 353 30.67 3.88 -3.77
CA THR A 353 31.32 3.68 -5.07
C THR A 353 32.80 3.99 -4.97
N SER A 354 33.63 2.99 -5.18
CA SER A 354 35.07 3.18 -5.40
C SER A 354 35.31 3.64 -6.83
N VAL A 355 36.15 4.67 -7.00
CA VAL A 355 36.58 5.18 -8.30
C VAL A 355 38.08 4.93 -8.46
N THR A 356 38.47 4.43 -9.63
CA THR A 356 39.87 4.25 -10.01
C THR A 356 40.11 5.01 -11.29
N ILE A 357 41.14 5.86 -11.28
CA ILE A 357 41.54 6.62 -12.47
C ILE A 357 42.95 6.24 -12.90
N THR A 358 43.08 5.75 -14.12
CA THR A 358 44.35 5.31 -14.69
C THR A 358 44.66 5.99 -16.02
N ASP A 359 45.92 5.99 -16.44
CA ASP A 359 46.28 6.36 -17.81
C ASP A 359 45.93 5.23 -18.80
N ALA A 360 46.19 5.47 -20.08
CA ALA A 360 45.97 4.47 -21.14
C ALA A 360 46.73 3.14 -20.91
N LYS A 361 47.82 3.16 -20.13
CA LYS A 361 48.68 2.00 -19.81
C LYS A 361 48.29 1.31 -18.50
N GLY A 362 47.31 1.83 -17.76
CA GLY A 362 46.85 1.29 -16.48
C GLY A 362 47.58 1.83 -15.25
N ASN A 363 48.45 2.84 -15.38
CA ASN A 363 49.08 3.47 -14.23
C ASN A 363 48.07 4.36 -13.50
N ASN A 364 48.01 4.28 -12.17
CA ASN A 364 47.14 5.17 -11.38
C ASN A 364 47.64 6.62 -11.45
N ILE A 365 46.77 7.52 -11.93
CA ILE A 365 47.09 8.96 -12.13
C ILE A 365 46.56 9.87 -11.02
N GLN A 366 45.91 9.31 -10.00
CA GLN A 366 45.61 10.03 -8.76
C GLN A 366 46.89 10.26 -7.95
N THR A 367 47.87 9.34 -8.07
CA THR A 367 49.15 9.41 -7.35
C THR A 367 50.31 9.89 -8.22
N LYS A 368 50.29 9.62 -9.53
CA LYS A 368 51.33 10.03 -10.49
C LYS A 368 50.80 11.05 -11.48
N PRO A 369 51.55 12.13 -11.77
CA PRO A 369 51.12 13.10 -12.77
C PRO A 369 51.11 12.50 -14.18
N MET A 370 50.08 12.82 -14.95
CA MET A 370 50.02 12.58 -16.39
C MET A 370 50.37 13.84 -17.18
N LYS A 371 50.87 13.71 -18.40
CA LYS A 371 51.09 14.87 -19.29
C LYS A 371 49.76 15.37 -19.87
N SER A 372 49.65 16.67 -20.12
CA SER A 372 48.53 17.27 -20.84
C SER A 372 48.40 16.69 -22.27
N GLY A 373 47.18 16.61 -22.79
CA GLY A 373 46.86 16.00 -24.09
C GLY A 373 46.75 14.47 -24.08
N TYR A 374 47.18 13.79 -23.00
CA TYR A 374 47.00 12.34 -22.84
C TYR A 374 45.60 12.04 -22.30
N GLY A 375 45.16 10.80 -22.52
CA GLY A 375 43.85 10.32 -22.04
C GLY A 375 43.94 9.48 -20.78
N TYR A 376 42.88 9.53 -19.98
CA TYR A 376 42.69 8.72 -18.78
C TYR A 376 41.45 7.84 -18.87
N LYS A 377 41.42 6.79 -18.05
CA LYS A 377 40.32 5.86 -17.88
C LYS A 377 39.75 6.01 -16.49
N VAL A 378 38.43 5.95 -16.39
CA VAL A 378 37.69 5.88 -15.14
C VAL A 378 37.05 4.50 -15.07
N SER A 379 37.21 3.84 -13.94
CA SER A 379 36.49 2.62 -13.59
C SER A 379 35.82 2.83 -12.23
N THR A 380 34.61 2.31 -12.10
CA THR A 380 33.82 2.38 -10.88
C THR A 380 33.42 0.99 -10.41
N ASN A 381 33.32 0.82 -9.09
CA ASN A 381 32.75 -0.37 -8.48
C ASN A 381 31.90 0.06 -7.30
N THR A 382 30.61 -0.21 -7.36
CA THR A 382 29.66 0.14 -6.31
C THR A 382 29.35 -1.08 -5.45
N THR A 383 29.40 -0.91 -4.14
CA THR A 383 29.05 -1.94 -3.16
C THR A 383 28.01 -1.37 -2.20
N TYR A 384 27.33 -2.26 -1.47
CA TYR A 384 26.42 -1.84 -0.41
C TYR A 384 26.65 -2.62 0.87
N LYS A 385 26.28 -2.01 1.99
CA LYS A 385 26.41 -2.59 3.33
C LYS A 385 25.18 -2.26 4.18
N PHE A 386 24.67 -3.29 4.84
CA PHE A 386 23.60 -3.16 5.83
C PHE A 386 24.16 -2.76 7.20
N SER A 387 23.43 -1.91 7.91
CA SER A 387 23.74 -1.44 9.27
C SER A 387 22.45 -1.11 10.03
N GLY A 388 22.58 -0.69 11.29
CA GLY A 388 21.47 -0.51 12.23
C GLY A 388 21.32 -1.72 13.14
N ASP A 389 20.08 -2.12 13.40
CA ASP A 389 19.73 -3.22 14.31
C ASP A 389 19.99 -4.62 13.72
N GLU A 390 20.63 -4.70 12.56
CA GLU A 390 21.01 -5.95 11.87
C GLU A 390 21.78 -6.93 12.77
N LYS A 391 22.57 -6.41 13.72
CA LYS A 391 23.31 -7.24 14.68
C LYS A 391 22.42 -7.83 15.79
N ILE A 392 21.31 -7.17 16.09
CA ILE A 392 20.34 -7.59 17.10
C ILE A 392 19.35 -8.54 16.44
N ARG A 393 18.87 -8.18 15.25
CA ARG A 393 17.88 -8.91 14.49
C ARG A 393 18.08 -8.63 13.00
N PRO A 394 18.31 -9.66 12.16
CA PRO A 394 18.32 -9.49 10.71
C PRO A 394 17.01 -8.87 10.22
N HIS A 395 17.11 -7.92 9.29
CA HIS A 395 15.92 -7.40 8.60
C HIS A 395 15.15 -8.49 7.86
N LYS A 396 13.83 -8.34 7.78
CA LYS A 396 12.91 -9.26 7.09
C LYS A 396 12.39 -8.68 5.77
N THR A 397 12.41 -7.35 5.65
CA THR A 397 11.88 -6.62 4.50
C THR A 397 12.70 -6.91 3.25
N ASP A 398 12.07 -7.41 2.19
CA ASP A 398 12.70 -7.49 0.88
C ASP A 398 12.74 -6.10 0.22
N LEU A 399 13.96 -5.57 0.08
CA LEU A 399 14.18 -4.26 -0.51
C LEU A 399 14.32 -4.29 -2.04
N ASN A 400 14.37 -5.47 -2.69
CA ASN A 400 14.55 -5.63 -4.13
C ASN A 400 15.61 -4.67 -4.70
N ILE A 401 16.84 -4.77 -4.20
CA ILE A 401 17.95 -3.87 -4.56
C ILE A 401 18.36 -4.13 -6.02
N GLN A 402 18.23 -3.12 -6.87
CA GLN A 402 18.64 -3.19 -8.27
C GLN A 402 19.90 -2.38 -8.53
N ALA A 403 20.72 -2.95 -9.42
CA ALA A 403 21.91 -2.36 -10.00
C ALA A 403 21.69 -0.93 -10.52
N PRO A 404 22.70 -0.04 -10.41
CA PRO A 404 22.68 1.27 -11.04
C PRO A 404 22.50 1.16 -12.56
N LYS A 405 21.77 2.11 -13.14
CA LYS A 405 21.50 2.16 -14.59
C LYS A 405 22.54 2.97 -15.36
N PHE A 406 23.07 4.02 -14.74
CA PHE A 406 23.98 4.95 -15.40
C PHE A 406 25.13 5.35 -14.49
N ALA A 407 26.25 5.71 -15.09
CA ALA A 407 27.30 6.43 -14.42
C ALA A 407 27.87 7.50 -15.34
N TYR A 408 28.23 8.64 -14.78
CA TYR A 408 28.77 9.77 -15.50
C TYR A 408 30.11 10.16 -14.92
N GLU A 409 31.03 10.52 -15.81
CA GLU A 409 32.23 11.27 -15.47
C GLU A 409 32.02 12.72 -15.93
N GLN A 410 32.50 13.66 -15.15
CA GLN A 410 32.58 15.07 -15.50
C GLN A 410 33.90 15.63 -14.98
N HIS A 411 34.47 16.59 -15.68
CA HIS A 411 35.71 17.24 -15.27
C HIS A 411 35.55 18.77 -15.21
N ASP A 412 36.44 19.43 -14.46
CA ASP A 412 36.42 20.88 -14.28
C ASP A 412 37.11 21.67 -15.41
N PHE A 413 38.02 21.03 -16.15
CA PHE A 413 38.75 21.66 -17.26
C PHE A 413 37.91 21.76 -18.55
N ASN A 414 38.37 22.60 -19.48
CA ASN A 414 37.72 22.82 -20.78
C ASN A 414 38.61 22.28 -21.91
N MET A 415 37.99 21.71 -22.93
CA MET A 415 38.68 21.17 -24.12
C MET A 415 38.78 22.26 -25.20
N THR A 416 39.94 22.91 -25.33
CA THR A 416 40.12 24.03 -26.28
C THR A 416 40.88 23.66 -27.55
N HIS A 417 41.59 22.52 -27.58
CA HIS A 417 42.38 22.05 -28.74
C HIS A 417 41.87 20.72 -29.32
N ILE A 418 42.75 19.80 -29.72
CA ILE A 418 42.53 18.63 -30.61
C ILE A 418 41.20 17.87 -30.42
N TYR A 419 40.63 17.85 -29.22
CA TYR A 419 39.37 17.18 -28.91
C TYR A 419 38.26 18.14 -28.42
N LYS A 420 38.09 19.33 -29.05
CA LYS A 420 37.05 20.33 -28.66
C LYS A 420 35.63 19.78 -28.61
N THR A 421 35.37 18.70 -29.35
CA THR A 421 34.07 18.01 -29.42
C THR A 421 33.87 16.98 -28.32
N GLN A 422 34.88 16.70 -27.49
CA GLN A 422 34.72 15.82 -26.33
C GLN A 422 33.81 16.51 -25.30
N PRO A 423 32.74 15.83 -24.83
CA PRO A 423 31.79 16.45 -23.91
C PRO A 423 32.41 16.61 -22.52
N LYS A 424 32.01 17.68 -21.82
CA LYS A 424 32.38 17.93 -20.43
C LYS A 424 31.83 16.89 -19.45
N LYS A 425 30.76 16.19 -19.86
CA LYS A 425 30.14 15.08 -19.15
C LYS A 425 30.11 13.85 -20.05
N ASN A 426 30.81 12.79 -19.64
CA ASN A 426 30.91 11.52 -20.36
C ASN A 426 30.02 10.45 -19.71
N LEU A 427 29.20 9.77 -20.49
CA LEU A 427 28.45 8.60 -20.02
C LEU A 427 29.40 7.39 -19.99
N LEU A 428 29.58 6.79 -18.82
CA LEU A 428 30.38 5.57 -18.65
C LEU A 428 29.59 4.35 -19.13
N LYS A 429 30.30 3.36 -19.68
CA LYS A 429 29.73 2.11 -20.18
C LYS A 429 29.71 1.06 -19.08
N GLY A 430 28.57 0.39 -18.89
CA GLY A 430 28.47 -0.74 -17.97
C GLY A 430 29.46 -1.86 -18.32
N ASN A 431 30.14 -2.40 -17.31
CA ASN A 431 31.02 -3.57 -17.41
C ASN A 431 30.73 -4.62 -16.32
N GLY A 432 29.52 -4.58 -15.75
CA GLY A 432 29.00 -5.51 -14.76
C GLY A 432 27.81 -4.90 -14.03
N ALA A 433 27.12 -5.69 -13.19
CA ALA A 433 25.91 -5.25 -12.48
C ALA A 433 26.12 -4.07 -11.51
N TRP A 434 27.36 -3.73 -11.17
CA TRP A 434 27.67 -2.63 -10.24
C TRP A 434 28.90 -1.81 -10.67
N LYS A 435 29.29 -1.97 -11.93
CA LYS A 435 30.56 -1.47 -12.43
C LYS A 435 30.35 -0.74 -13.75
N PHE A 436 31.05 0.38 -13.89
CA PHE A 436 31.13 1.14 -15.13
C PHE A 436 32.57 1.49 -15.45
N LYS A 437 32.86 1.63 -16.74
CA LYS A 437 34.17 2.07 -17.23
C LYS A 437 34.04 3.10 -18.35
N THR A 438 35.12 3.82 -18.62
CA THR A 438 35.21 4.72 -19.78
C THR A 438 34.85 3.98 -21.08
N PRO A 439 33.96 4.54 -21.91
CA PRO A 439 33.63 3.96 -23.21
C PRO A 439 34.78 4.15 -24.19
N ILE A 440 34.74 3.42 -25.31
CA ILE A 440 35.63 3.66 -26.44
C ILE A 440 35.38 5.08 -26.96
N ASN A 441 36.44 5.88 -27.06
CA ASN A 441 36.35 7.24 -27.58
C ASN A 441 36.22 7.18 -29.11
N PRO A 442 35.10 7.63 -29.70
CA PRO A 442 34.89 7.56 -31.14
C PRO A 442 35.83 8.49 -31.93
N LEU A 443 36.42 9.50 -31.28
CA LEU A 443 37.36 10.45 -31.90
C LEU A 443 38.80 9.92 -31.92
N SER A 444 39.07 8.84 -31.19
CA SER A 444 40.39 8.23 -31.14
C SER A 444 40.66 7.40 -32.40
N LYS A 445 41.73 7.75 -33.15
CA LYS A 445 42.18 6.95 -34.32
C LYS A 445 42.49 5.50 -33.94
N THR A 446 42.93 5.26 -32.70
CA THR A 446 43.26 3.94 -32.16
C THR A 446 42.10 3.29 -31.44
N LYS A 447 40.89 3.88 -31.46
CA LYS A 447 39.70 3.43 -30.72
C LYS A 447 39.98 3.20 -29.23
N SER A 448 40.81 4.06 -28.64
CA SER A 448 41.17 3.97 -27.23
C SER A 448 39.99 4.32 -26.32
N ASP A 449 39.84 3.59 -25.23
CA ASP A 449 38.84 3.76 -24.16
C ASP A 449 39.28 4.82 -23.14
N VAL A 450 39.59 6.02 -23.62
CA VAL A 450 40.12 7.12 -22.80
C VAL A 450 39.32 8.42 -22.98
N ILE A 451 39.26 9.20 -21.90
CA ILE A 451 38.81 10.59 -21.89
C ILE A 451 40.08 11.45 -22.01
N TYR A 452 40.19 12.24 -23.08
CA TYR A 452 41.38 13.06 -23.32
C TYR A 452 41.38 14.31 -22.45
N THR A 453 42.56 14.72 -22.00
CA THR A 453 42.80 16.05 -21.43
C THR A 453 43.11 17.04 -22.54
N ASP A 454 42.95 18.34 -22.29
CA ASP A 454 43.35 19.35 -23.27
C ASP A 454 44.88 19.42 -23.39
N ARG A 455 45.38 19.79 -24.57
CA ARG A 455 46.81 19.82 -24.85
C ARG A 455 47.55 20.87 -24.02
N ASP A 456 46.93 22.04 -23.87
CA ASP A 456 47.57 23.22 -23.31
C ASP A 456 47.10 23.45 -21.86
N MET A 457 46.72 22.38 -21.15
CA MET A 457 46.45 22.43 -19.72
C MET A 457 47.72 22.85 -18.98
N LYS A 458 47.56 23.70 -17.97
CA LYS A 458 48.66 24.08 -17.06
C LYS A 458 48.93 22.97 -16.06
N ASP A 459 50.14 22.97 -15.51
CA ASP A 459 50.48 22.17 -14.34
C ASP A 459 49.47 22.41 -13.21
N GLY A 460 48.92 21.33 -12.65
CA GLY A 460 47.89 21.47 -11.64
C GLY A 460 47.26 20.17 -11.19
N THR A 461 46.39 20.32 -10.19
CA THR A 461 45.47 19.26 -9.74
C THR A 461 44.07 19.62 -10.21
N HIS A 462 43.43 18.69 -10.91
CA HIS A 462 42.12 18.87 -11.53
C HIS A 462 41.12 17.89 -10.93
N ASN A 463 39.86 18.32 -10.82
CA ASN A 463 38.81 17.50 -10.26
C ASN A 463 38.07 16.73 -11.36
N VAL A 464 37.87 15.45 -11.09
CA VAL A 464 37.02 14.54 -11.86
C VAL A 464 35.87 14.11 -10.96
N TYR A 465 34.68 14.54 -11.32
CA TYR A 465 33.42 14.22 -10.66
C TYR A 465 32.85 12.94 -11.27
N VAL A 466 32.55 11.96 -10.42
CA VAL A 466 31.93 10.70 -10.86
C VAL A 466 30.62 10.50 -10.12
N GLU A 467 29.54 10.34 -10.87
CA GLU A 467 28.20 10.11 -10.34
C GLU A 467 27.66 8.78 -10.86
N VAL A 468 27.32 7.84 -9.97
CA VAL A 468 26.63 6.59 -10.31
C VAL A 468 25.17 6.71 -9.87
N THR A 469 24.23 6.56 -10.79
CA THR A 469 22.80 6.85 -10.55
C THR A 469 21.87 5.73 -11.03
N GLY A 470 20.63 5.78 -10.54
CA GLY A 470 19.59 4.79 -10.86
C GLY A 470 19.74 3.49 -10.09
N ILE A 471 20.39 3.51 -8.92
CA ILE A 471 20.33 2.41 -7.94
C ILE A 471 18.89 2.38 -7.43
N SER A 472 18.19 1.24 -7.48
CA SER A 472 16.80 1.15 -7.00
C SER A 472 16.72 0.34 -5.71
N VAL A 473 16.09 0.89 -4.67
CA VAL A 473 15.84 0.22 -3.39
C VAL A 473 14.41 0.47 -2.98
N ALA A 474 13.60 -0.59 -2.82
CA ALA A 474 12.17 -0.50 -2.55
C ALA A 474 11.42 0.45 -3.52
N GLY A 475 11.82 0.44 -4.80
CA GLY A 475 11.29 1.31 -5.85
C GLY A 475 11.77 2.77 -5.81
N ARG A 476 12.70 3.13 -4.92
CA ARG A 476 13.29 4.47 -4.79
C ARG A 476 14.65 4.55 -5.49
N SER A 477 14.90 5.66 -6.18
CA SER A 477 16.15 5.89 -6.90
C SER A 477 17.20 6.58 -6.01
N LEU A 478 18.39 5.99 -5.92
CA LEU A 478 19.54 6.46 -5.16
C LEU A 478 20.75 6.72 -6.08
N CYS A 479 21.78 7.38 -5.56
CA CYS A 479 23.04 7.57 -6.28
C CYS A 479 24.25 7.77 -5.37
N THR A 480 25.45 7.65 -5.94
CA THR A 480 26.70 8.01 -5.29
C THR A 480 27.39 9.12 -6.08
N LYS A 481 28.09 10.01 -5.38
CA LYS A 481 28.85 11.12 -5.96
C LYS A 481 30.24 11.13 -5.36
N ASN A 482 31.26 11.07 -6.22
CA ASN A 482 32.66 11.10 -5.84
C ASN A 482 33.37 12.25 -6.54
N ILE A 483 34.34 12.85 -5.85
CA ILE A 483 35.21 13.88 -6.40
C ILE A 483 36.64 13.34 -6.29
N GLU A 484 37.19 12.97 -7.43
CA GLU A 484 38.57 12.50 -7.55
C GLU A 484 39.48 13.62 -8.02
N LYS A 485 40.76 13.54 -7.66
CA LYS A 485 41.79 14.49 -8.08
C LYS A 485 42.81 13.80 -8.95
N ILE A 486 43.09 14.37 -10.12
CA ILE A 486 44.16 13.94 -11.02
C ILE A 486 45.23 15.04 -11.11
N LYS A 487 46.49 14.62 -11.21
CA LYS A 487 47.61 15.56 -11.39
C LYS A 487 47.98 15.62 -12.87
N ILE A 488 47.99 16.82 -13.42
CA ILE A 488 48.39 17.06 -14.81
C ILE A 488 49.65 17.92 -14.80
N LYS A 489 50.66 17.48 -15.54
CA LYS A 489 51.81 18.30 -15.95
C LYS A 489 51.46 18.91 -17.29
N GLY A 490 51.47 20.22 -17.34
CA GLY A 490 51.26 20.98 -18.55
C GLY A 490 52.42 20.88 -19.51
N ASN A 491 52.21 21.43 -20.70
CA ASN A 491 53.22 21.57 -21.74
C ASN A 491 53.72 20.23 -22.31
N MET A 492 52.89 19.55 -23.11
CA MET A 492 53.28 18.33 -23.86
C MET A 492 54.56 18.52 -24.72
N TYR A 493 54.94 19.77 -25.01
CA TYR A 493 56.08 20.15 -25.85
C TYR A 493 57.45 20.19 -25.17
N GLU A 494 57.58 19.87 -23.88
CA GLU A 494 58.92 19.72 -23.28
C GLU A 494 59.73 18.57 -23.91
N ASP A 495 59.07 17.56 -24.49
CA ASP A 495 59.76 16.50 -25.26
C ASP A 495 60.19 16.95 -26.67
N TYR A 496 59.69 18.09 -27.18
CA TYR A 496 60.07 18.64 -28.49
C TYR A 496 61.19 19.69 -28.41
N LYS A 497 61.63 20.04 -27.20
CA LYS A 497 62.75 20.95 -26.92
C LYS A 497 64.00 20.22 -26.40
N VAL A 498 64.20 18.97 -26.81
CA VAL A 498 65.50 18.32 -26.69
C VAL A 498 66.13 18.34 -28.09
N ASN A 499 67.00 19.32 -28.30
CA ASN A 499 67.99 19.32 -29.39
C ASN A 499 68.96 18.15 -29.20
#